data_AF-A0A7S0GUF7-F1
#
_entry.id   AF-A0A7S0GUF7-F1
#
_cell.length_a   1.000
_cell.length_b   1.000
_cell.length_c   1.000
_cell.angle_alpha   90.00
_cell.angle_beta   90.00
_cell.angle_gamma   90.00
#
_symmetry.space_group_name_H-M   'P 1'
#
loop_
_entity.id
_entity.type
_entity.pdbx_description
1 polymer ?
#
loop_
_entity_poly.entity_id
_entity_poly.type
_entity_poly.pdbx_seq_one_letter_code
_entity_poly.pdbx_strand_id
1 'polypeptide(L)'
;MPPQVWTRGIASGTFPPDAETKGIEKLPYYISKFGANALPPMLERLGGAMRDSGIEGFSMGGNTGPTLDGHRLATYAEKEGLDKQNAFMEEIFRAYFCEEKAPCDRDVLLAAARNAGLDDAKAREVLDAPTAELGELDEQMQRFARGVSGVPFFIVSDGKKRFKLSGAQPPEAFLEVFEDLGIEE
;
A
#
# COMPACT_ATOMS: atom_id res chain seq x y z
N MET A 1 -15.06 2.79 -15.45
CA MET A 1 -14.26 1.54 -15.36
C MET A 1 -12.93 1.92 -14.74
N PRO A 2 -12.44 1.21 -13.72
CA PRO A 2 -11.06 1.40 -13.28
C PRO A 2 -10.13 1.06 -14.45
N PRO A 3 -9.10 1.85 -14.75
CA PRO A 3 -8.28 1.61 -15.93
C PRO A 3 -7.43 0.35 -15.81
N GLN A 4 -6.85 -0.04 -16.95
CA GLN A 4 -6.11 -1.29 -17.12
C GLN A 4 -4.96 -1.49 -16.13
N VAL A 5 -4.44 -0.42 -15.50
CA VAL A 5 -3.35 -0.52 -14.52
C VAL A 5 -3.84 -1.17 -13.22
N TRP A 6 -5.10 -0.94 -12.83
CA TRP A 6 -5.74 -1.60 -11.68
C TRP A 6 -6.23 -3.00 -12.00
N THR A 7 -6.27 -3.43 -13.27
CA THR A 7 -6.59 -4.81 -13.64
C THR A 7 -5.34 -5.67 -13.91
N ARG A 8 -4.14 -5.06 -13.97
CA ARG A 8 -2.87 -5.74 -14.31
C ARG A 8 -1.80 -5.81 -13.20
N GLY A 9 -2.18 -5.64 -11.93
CA GLY A 9 -1.49 -6.36 -10.85
C GLY A 9 -0.17 -5.77 -10.33
N ILE A 10 -0.14 -4.48 -10.03
CA ILE A 10 0.89 -3.92 -9.13
C ILE A 10 0.30 -3.64 -7.74
N ALA A 11 -0.93 -3.11 -7.70
CA ALA A 11 -1.70 -2.89 -6.48
C ALA A 11 -2.96 -3.77 -6.37
N SER A 12 -3.25 -4.59 -7.38
CA SER A 12 -4.47 -5.41 -7.44
C SER A 12 -4.16 -6.90 -7.38
N GLY A 13 -4.64 -7.54 -6.32
CA GLY A 13 -4.94 -8.97 -6.39
C GLY A 13 -6.20 -9.21 -7.21
N THR A 14 -6.32 -10.38 -7.82
CA THR A 14 -7.63 -10.85 -8.28
C THR A 14 -8.41 -11.29 -7.05
N PHE A 15 -9.50 -10.61 -6.76
CA PHE A 15 -10.40 -10.94 -5.65
C PHE A 15 -11.76 -11.39 -6.19
N PRO A 16 -12.47 -12.28 -5.49
CA PRO A 16 -13.85 -12.60 -5.84
C PRO A 16 -14.75 -11.38 -5.59
N PRO A 17 -15.90 -11.24 -6.29
CA PRO A 17 -16.77 -10.06 -6.20
C PRO A 17 -17.31 -9.76 -4.79
N ASP A 18 -17.41 -10.76 -3.92
CA ASP A 18 -17.87 -10.61 -2.54
C ASP A 18 -16.81 -10.08 -1.57
N ALA A 19 -15.54 -10.00 -1.98
CA ALA A 19 -14.45 -9.48 -1.17
C ALA A 19 -14.46 -7.95 -1.00
N GLU A 20 -15.30 -7.24 -1.75
CA GLU A 20 -15.25 -5.77 -1.88
C GLU A 20 -15.52 -5.02 -0.56
N THR A 21 -16.27 -5.61 0.38
CA THR A 21 -16.71 -4.89 1.60
C THR A 21 -15.99 -5.30 2.87
N LYS A 22 -15.79 -6.59 3.11
CA LYS A 22 -15.14 -7.11 4.33
C LYS A 22 -13.91 -7.98 4.04
N GLY A 23 -13.54 -8.11 2.77
CA GLY A 23 -12.45 -8.95 2.33
C GLY A 23 -12.75 -10.45 2.48
N ILE A 24 -11.73 -11.25 2.21
CA ILE A 24 -11.71 -12.70 2.36
C ILE A 24 -10.56 -13.10 3.28
N GLU A 25 -10.60 -14.30 3.86
CA GLU A 25 -9.54 -14.77 4.74
C GLU A 25 -8.16 -14.75 4.04
N LYS A 26 -7.20 -14.11 4.70
CA LYS A 26 -5.88 -13.77 4.12
C LYS A 26 -5.06 -15.01 3.79
N LEU A 27 -4.96 -15.98 4.72
CA LEU A 27 -4.13 -17.16 4.54
C LEU A 27 -4.63 -18.10 3.43
N PRO A 28 -5.93 -18.48 3.37
CA PRO A 28 -6.45 -19.26 2.24
C PRO A 28 -6.24 -18.58 0.89
N TYR A 29 -6.46 -17.26 0.82
CA TYR A 29 -6.19 -16.49 -0.41
C TYR A 29 -4.71 -16.53 -0.79
N TYR A 30 -3.79 -16.42 0.17
CA TYR A 30 -2.36 -16.44 -0.11
C TYR A 30 -1.88 -17.83 -0.53
N ILE A 31 -2.47 -18.90 0.04
CA ILE A 31 -2.22 -20.27 -0.39
C ILE A 31 -2.66 -20.47 -1.85
N SER A 32 -3.84 -19.97 -2.24
CA SER A 32 -4.31 -20.11 -3.62
C SER A 32 -3.47 -19.28 -4.61
N LYS A 33 -2.99 -18.10 -4.18
CA LYS A 33 -2.19 -17.19 -5.00
C LYS A 33 -0.74 -17.63 -5.17
N PHE A 34 -0.08 -18.06 -4.10
CA PHE A 34 1.36 -18.35 -4.09
C PHE A 34 1.68 -19.85 -4.02
N GLY A 35 0.72 -20.68 -3.62
CA GLY A 35 0.90 -22.10 -3.37
C GLY A 35 1.28 -22.41 -1.92
N ALA A 36 0.75 -23.51 -1.39
CA ALA A 36 0.96 -23.94 0.00
C ALA A 36 2.43 -24.10 0.40
N ASN A 37 3.29 -24.54 -0.54
CA ASN A 37 4.72 -24.74 -0.26
C ASN A 37 5.53 -23.43 -0.25
N ALA A 38 5.07 -22.40 -0.96
CA ALA A 38 5.77 -21.12 -1.04
C ALA A 38 5.44 -20.19 0.14
N LEU A 39 4.29 -20.40 0.78
CA LEU A 39 3.79 -19.50 1.82
C LEU A 39 4.64 -19.52 3.11
N PRO A 40 5.00 -20.67 3.72
CA PRO A 40 5.76 -20.70 4.97
C PRO A 40 7.09 -19.92 4.93
N PRO A 41 8.01 -20.13 3.95
CA PRO A 41 9.25 -19.37 3.90
C PRO A 41 9.03 -17.88 3.60
N MET A 42 7.94 -17.52 2.90
CA MET A 42 7.55 -16.13 2.68
C MET A 42 7.13 -15.45 4.01
N LEU A 43 6.32 -16.13 4.81
CA LEU A 43 5.86 -15.63 6.12
C LEU A 43 7.02 -15.53 7.11
N GLU A 44 7.95 -16.48 7.10
CA GLU A 44 9.15 -16.45 7.94
C GLU A 44 10.02 -15.23 7.61
N ARG A 45 10.31 -15.00 6.32
CA ARG A 45 11.06 -13.82 5.87
C ARG A 45 10.37 -12.52 6.24
N LEU A 46 9.06 -12.42 6.02
CA LEU A 46 8.28 -11.22 6.35
C LEU A 46 8.27 -10.96 7.87
N GLY A 47 8.03 -12.00 8.67
CA GLY A 47 8.06 -11.89 10.13
C GLY A 47 9.43 -11.51 10.68
N GLY A 48 10.52 -11.99 10.06
CA GLY A 48 11.88 -11.53 10.35
C GLY A 48 12.04 -10.03 10.11
N ALA A 49 11.74 -9.56 8.90
CA ALA A 49 11.86 -8.16 8.52
C ALA A 49 11.04 -7.21 9.44
N MET A 50 9.82 -7.62 9.80
CA MET A 50 8.97 -6.83 10.71
C MET A 50 9.56 -6.72 12.12
N ARG A 51 10.13 -7.81 12.66
CA ARG A 51 10.83 -7.79 13.95
C ARG A 51 12.08 -6.93 13.92
N ASP A 52 12.89 -7.07 12.87
CA ASP A 52 14.14 -6.31 12.72
C ASP A 52 13.87 -4.80 12.58
N SER A 53 12.68 -4.44 12.08
CA SER A 53 12.20 -3.06 11.97
C SER A 53 11.51 -2.54 13.24
N GLY A 54 11.44 -3.35 14.30
CA GLY A 54 10.80 -2.97 15.58
C GLY A 54 9.28 -2.88 15.55
N ILE A 55 8.62 -3.46 14.54
CA ILE A 55 7.16 -3.47 14.43
C ILE A 55 6.60 -4.55 15.36
N GLU A 56 6.02 -4.12 16.47
CA GLU A 56 5.31 -5.00 17.41
C GLU A 56 3.92 -5.37 16.89
N GLY A 57 3.42 -6.54 17.30
CA GLY A 57 2.06 -6.97 16.99
C GLY A 57 1.82 -7.43 15.54
N PHE A 58 2.88 -7.59 14.73
CA PHE A 58 2.75 -8.11 13.38
C PHE A 58 1.98 -9.44 13.34
N SER A 59 0.91 -9.47 12.53
CA SER A 59 0.06 -10.64 12.30
C SER A 59 -0.32 -10.78 10.82
N MET A 60 -0.34 -12.03 10.38
CA MET A 60 -0.83 -12.44 9.07
C MET A 60 -2.23 -13.06 9.13
N GLY A 61 -2.92 -12.91 10.27
CA GLY A 61 -4.33 -13.23 10.42
C GLY A 61 -5.25 -12.24 9.71
N GLY A 62 -6.55 -12.43 9.92
CA GLY A 62 -7.60 -11.57 9.39
C GLY A 62 -7.88 -11.71 7.90
N ASN A 63 -8.44 -10.62 7.35
CA ASN A 63 -8.93 -10.58 5.98
C ASN A 63 -8.06 -9.71 5.07
N THR A 64 -8.18 -9.94 3.76
CA THR A 64 -7.54 -9.17 2.68
C THR A 64 -8.54 -8.93 1.57
N GLY A 65 -8.34 -7.88 0.76
CA GLY A 65 -9.31 -7.47 -0.25
C GLY A 65 -8.78 -6.39 -1.18
N PRO A 66 -9.62 -5.90 -2.10
CA PRO A 66 -9.26 -4.84 -3.04
C PRO A 66 -8.79 -3.57 -2.30
N THR A 67 -7.70 -2.96 -2.75
CA THR A 67 -7.13 -1.76 -2.10
C THR A 67 -7.45 -0.46 -2.83
N LEU A 68 -8.24 -0.50 -3.90
CA LEU A 68 -8.53 0.66 -4.75
C LEU A 68 -9.10 1.83 -3.93
N ASP A 69 -10.07 1.58 -3.05
CA ASP A 69 -10.64 2.64 -2.21
C ASP A 69 -9.64 3.20 -1.19
N GLY A 70 -8.76 2.35 -0.65
CA GLY A 70 -7.63 2.80 0.17
C GLY A 70 -6.69 3.71 -0.62
N HIS A 71 -6.37 3.37 -1.87
CA HIS A 71 -5.54 4.22 -2.73
C HIS A 71 -6.22 5.53 -3.11
N ARG A 72 -7.53 5.52 -3.36
CA ARG A 72 -8.30 6.76 -3.63
C ARG A 72 -8.30 7.69 -2.43
N LEU A 73 -8.44 7.15 -1.21
CA LEU A 73 -8.29 7.94 0.02
C LEU A 73 -6.85 8.43 0.23
N ALA A 74 -5.84 7.63 -0.11
CA ALA A 74 -4.45 8.08 -0.06
C ALA A 74 -4.16 9.24 -1.05
N THR A 75 -4.77 9.21 -2.23
CA THR A 75 -4.71 10.32 -3.21
C THR A 75 -5.42 11.57 -2.67
N TYR A 76 -6.60 11.42 -2.04
CA TYR A 76 -7.24 12.53 -1.34
C TYR A 76 -6.35 13.08 -0.22
N ALA A 77 -5.76 12.21 0.60
CA ALA A 77 -4.88 12.60 1.69
C ALA A 77 -3.65 13.39 1.20
N GLU A 78 -3.07 12.99 0.07
CA GLU A 78 -1.96 13.69 -0.57
C GLU A 78 -2.30 15.14 -0.94
N LYS A 79 -3.50 15.36 -1.48
CA LYS A 79 -4.00 16.71 -1.82
C LYS A 79 -4.16 17.61 -0.60
N GLU A 80 -4.41 17.00 0.55
CA GLU A 80 -4.51 17.69 1.84
C GLU A 80 -3.14 17.93 2.50
N GLY A 81 -2.11 17.16 2.12
CA GLY A 81 -0.74 17.28 2.63
C GLY A 81 0.00 15.94 2.65
N LEU A 82 1.32 15.97 2.37
CA LEU A 82 2.16 14.75 2.41
C LEU A 82 2.21 14.13 3.81
N ASP A 83 2.15 14.94 4.86
CA ASP A 83 2.07 14.51 6.25
C ASP A 83 0.78 13.71 6.52
N LYS A 84 -0.36 14.17 5.97
CA LYS A 84 -1.64 13.47 6.06
C LYS A 84 -1.66 12.18 5.26
N GLN A 85 -1.07 12.17 4.06
CA GLN A 85 -0.90 10.94 3.28
C GLN A 85 -0.08 9.90 4.06
N ASN A 86 1.05 10.31 4.63
CA ASN A 86 1.89 9.43 5.44
C ASN A 86 1.11 8.89 6.65
N ALA A 87 0.45 9.77 7.41
CA ALA A 87 -0.35 9.37 8.57
C ALA A 87 -1.49 8.39 8.19
N PHE A 88 -2.15 8.61 7.06
CA PHE A 88 -3.18 7.71 6.55
C PHE A 88 -2.61 6.33 6.19
N MET A 89 -1.48 6.29 5.48
CA MET A 89 -0.83 5.03 5.11
C MET A 89 -0.36 4.24 6.34
N GLU A 90 0.21 4.92 7.35
CA GLU A 90 0.59 4.29 8.62
C GLU A 90 -0.61 3.66 9.33
N GLU A 91 -1.75 4.36 9.38
CA GLU A 91 -2.99 3.82 9.96
C GLU A 91 -3.51 2.59 9.20
N ILE A 92 -3.43 2.60 7.87
CA ILE A 92 -3.81 1.43 7.05
C ILE A 92 -2.85 0.26 7.26
N PHE A 93 -1.54 0.50 7.30
CA PHE A 93 -0.56 -0.55 7.54
C PHE A 93 -0.72 -1.16 8.93
N ARG A 94 -0.92 -0.33 9.96
CA ARG A 94 -1.20 -0.77 11.33
C ARG A 94 -2.46 -1.64 11.38
N ALA A 95 -3.56 -1.16 10.79
CA ALA A 95 -4.81 -1.92 10.73
C ALA A 95 -4.65 -3.29 10.03
N TYR A 96 -3.94 -3.33 8.91
CA TYR A 96 -3.81 -4.54 8.09
C TYR A 96 -2.78 -5.55 8.61
N PHE A 97 -1.62 -5.07 9.05
CA PHE A 97 -0.48 -5.90 9.44
C PHE A 97 -0.40 -6.15 10.94
N CYS A 98 -1.11 -5.40 11.79
CA CYS A 98 -1.04 -5.58 13.25
C CYS A 98 -2.40 -5.86 13.88
N GLU A 99 -3.50 -5.36 13.30
CA GLU A 99 -4.85 -5.50 13.88
C GLU A 99 -5.75 -6.48 13.12
N GLU A 100 -5.23 -7.17 12.10
CA GLU A 100 -5.95 -8.17 11.32
C GLU A 100 -7.21 -7.64 10.59
N LYS A 101 -7.29 -6.32 10.38
CA LYS A 101 -8.42 -5.66 9.71
C LYS A 101 -8.26 -5.69 8.19
N ALA A 102 -9.38 -5.76 7.48
CA ALA A 102 -9.37 -5.76 6.02
C ALA A 102 -9.09 -4.35 5.46
N PRO A 103 -8.28 -4.22 4.40
CA PRO A 103 -7.93 -2.93 3.80
C PRO A 103 -9.05 -2.37 2.91
N CYS A 104 -10.05 -3.18 2.56
CA CYS A 104 -11.25 -2.77 1.82
C CYS A 104 -12.43 -2.40 2.74
N ASP A 105 -12.31 -2.61 4.06
CA ASP A 105 -13.41 -2.35 4.98
C ASP A 105 -13.64 -0.85 5.12
N ARG A 106 -14.83 -0.39 4.73
CA ARG A 106 -15.24 1.01 4.79
C ARG A 106 -15.04 1.62 6.17
N ASP A 107 -15.36 0.89 7.24
CA ASP A 107 -15.24 1.42 8.60
C ASP A 107 -13.76 1.60 9.00
N VAL A 108 -12.90 0.69 8.53
CA VAL A 108 -11.44 0.76 8.73
C VAL A 108 -10.84 1.93 7.96
N LEU A 109 -11.25 2.11 6.70
CA LEU A 109 -10.82 3.21 5.84
C LEU A 109 -11.20 4.58 6.42
N LEU A 110 -12.45 4.73 6.87
CA LEU A 110 -12.93 5.98 7.48
C LEU A 110 -12.25 6.26 8.83
N ALA A 111 -12.01 5.22 9.64
CA ALA A 111 -11.27 5.37 10.89
C ALA A 111 -9.82 5.82 10.64
N ALA A 112 -9.13 5.21 9.67
CA ALA A 112 -7.77 5.59 9.28
C ALA A 112 -7.72 7.04 8.76
N ALA A 113 -8.69 7.44 7.92
CA ALA A 113 -8.80 8.81 7.43
C ALA A 113 -8.96 9.82 8.58
N ARG A 114 -9.85 9.54 9.53
CA ARG A 114 -10.08 10.39 10.70
C ARG A 114 -8.84 10.50 11.59
N ASN A 115 -8.16 9.39 11.85
CA ASN A 115 -6.95 9.36 12.68
C ASN A 115 -5.80 10.11 12.02
N ALA A 116 -5.74 10.12 10.68
CA ALA A 116 -4.81 10.92 9.90
C ALA A 116 -5.18 12.42 9.80
N GLY A 117 -6.28 12.85 10.44
CA GLY A 117 -6.71 14.25 10.43
C GLY A 117 -7.38 14.70 9.12
N LEU A 118 -7.91 13.77 8.33
CA LEU A 118 -8.73 14.07 7.16
C LEU A 118 -10.16 14.43 7.54
N ASP A 119 -10.84 15.18 6.68
CA ASP A 119 -12.25 15.52 6.86
C ASP A 119 -13.14 14.29 6.64
N ASP A 120 -13.97 13.94 7.63
CA ASP A 120 -14.82 12.74 7.61
C ASP A 120 -15.86 12.79 6.49
N ALA A 121 -16.44 13.97 6.22
CA ALA A 121 -17.45 14.13 5.18
C ALA A 121 -16.83 13.95 3.79
N LYS A 122 -15.64 14.51 3.56
CA LYS A 122 -14.88 14.32 2.32
C LYS A 122 -14.39 12.89 2.14
N ALA A 123 -13.87 12.24 3.18
CA ALA A 123 -13.50 10.83 3.11
C ALA A 123 -14.70 9.96 2.73
N ARG A 124 -15.89 10.23 3.29
CA ARG A 124 -17.14 9.55 2.90
C ARG A 124 -17.52 9.82 1.46
N GLU A 125 -17.43 11.07 1.01
CA GLU A 125 -17.70 11.46 -0.38
C GLU A 125 -16.81 10.69 -1.37
N VAL A 126 -15.51 10.55 -1.06
CA VAL A 126 -14.60 9.74 -1.87
C VAL A 126 -15.09 8.29 -1.97
N LEU A 127 -15.47 7.67 -0.85
CA LEU A 127 -15.94 6.28 -0.85
C LEU A 127 -17.33 6.11 -1.48
N ASP A 128 -18.20 7.13 -1.42
CA ASP A 128 -19.56 7.07 -1.96
C ASP A 128 -19.64 7.34 -3.47
N ALA A 129 -18.67 8.07 -4.03
CA ALA A 129 -18.59 8.36 -5.44
C ALA A 129 -17.44 7.57 -6.06
N PRO A 130 -17.65 6.39 -6.69
CA PRO A 130 -16.57 5.48 -7.14
C PRO A 130 -15.53 6.09 -8.09
N THR A 131 -15.84 7.23 -8.71
CA THR A 131 -14.94 7.95 -9.63
C THR A 131 -14.11 9.04 -8.96
N ALA A 132 -14.41 9.43 -7.72
CA ALA A 132 -13.63 10.44 -7.01
C ALA A 132 -12.17 9.98 -6.88
N GLU A 133 -11.23 10.90 -7.06
CA GLU A 133 -9.78 10.65 -7.04
C GLU A 133 -9.21 9.67 -8.08
N LEU A 134 -10.04 8.94 -8.85
CA LEU A 134 -9.55 7.96 -9.82
C LEU A 134 -8.65 8.60 -10.89
N GLY A 135 -9.03 9.75 -11.44
CA GLY A 135 -8.25 10.40 -12.50
C GLY A 135 -6.81 10.70 -12.07
N GLU A 136 -6.64 11.31 -10.89
CA GLU A 136 -5.33 11.62 -10.32
C GLU A 136 -4.55 10.34 -9.99
N LEU A 137 -5.19 9.38 -9.34
CA LEU A 137 -4.60 8.09 -9.01
C LEU A 137 -4.09 7.37 -10.27
N ASP A 138 -4.85 7.42 -11.35
CA ASP A 138 -4.50 6.79 -12.61
C ASP A 138 -3.32 7.48 -13.31
N GLU A 139 -3.27 8.81 -13.27
CA GLU A 139 -2.13 9.59 -13.77
C GLU A 139 -0.84 9.27 -12.99
N GLN A 140 -0.92 9.20 -11.66
CA GLN A 140 0.20 8.80 -10.81
C GLN A 140 0.71 7.39 -11.15
N MET A 141 -0.20 6.43 -11.26
CA MET A 141 0.15 5.05 -11.61
C MET A 141 0.78 4.95 -13.00
N GLN A 142 0.26 5.65 -14.01
CA GLN A 142 0.84 5.66 -15.35
C GLN A 142 2.26 6.27 -15.36
N ARG A 143 2.48 7.31 -14.55
CA ARG A 143 3.77 8.01 -14.46
C ARG A 143 4.86 7.15 -13.81
N PHE A 144 4.55 6.46 -12.72
CA PHE A 144 5.57 5.81 -11.88
C PHE A 144 5.62 4.30 -11.99
N ALA A 145 4.53 3.63 -12.39
CA ALA A 145 4.48 2.17 -12.41
C ALA A 145 5.07 1.54 -13.69
N ARG A 146 5.49 2.34 -14.68
CA ARG A 146 6.06 1.81 -15.94
C ARG A 146 7.36 1.05 -15.66
N GLY A 147 7.34 -0.25 -15.91
CA GLY A 147 8.49 -1.14 -15.68
C GLY A 147 8.65 -1.58 -14.22
N VAL A 148 7.68 -1.30 -13.37
CA VAL A 148 7.59 -1.80 -11.99
C VAL A 148 6.68 -3.04 -12.02
N SER A 149 7.15 -4.15 -11.46
CA SER A 149 6.38 -5.40 -11.37
C SER A 149 6.07 -5.82 -9.94
N GLY A 150 6.52 -5.06 -8.94
CA GLY A 150 6.28 -5.31 -7.52
C GLY A 150 6.63 -4.10 -6.66
N VAL A 151 6.02 -4.03 -5.49
CA VAL A 151 6.22 -2.98 -4.48
C VAL A 151 6.77 -3.58 -3.17
N PRO A 152 7.49 -2.80 -2.32
CA PRO A 152 7.83 -1.39 -2.52
C PRO A 152 8.90 -1.20 -3.62
N PHE A 153 8.86 -0.04 -4.28
CA PHE A 153 9.80 0.34 -5.33
C PHE A 153 10.08 1.83 -5.25
N PHE A 154 11.35 2.21 -5.19
CA PHE A 154 11.77 3.59 -4.99
C PHE A 154 12.55 4.09 -6.21
N ILE A 155 12.26 5.32 -6.62
CA ILE A 155 13.01 6.06 -7.64
C ILE A 155 13.59 7.29 -6.95
N VAL A 156 14.91 7.37 -6.85
CA VAL A 156 15.62 8.51 -6.27
C VAL A 156 16.39 9.23 -7.36
N SER A 157 16.27 10.56 -7.44
CA SER A 157 16.80 11.34 -8.55
C SER A 157 17.00 12.80 -8.16
N ASP A 158 18.15 13.38 -8.50
CA ASP A 158 18.42 14.84 -8.45
C ASP A 158 18.06 15.55 -9.78
N GLY A 159 17.56 14.80 -10.77
CA GLY A 159 17.23 15.28 -12.11
C GLY A 159 18.32 15.03 -13.15
N LYS A 160 19.53 14.65 -12.73
CA LYS A 160 20.65 14.26 -13.60
C LYS A 160 20.94 12.77 -13.50
N LYS A 161 21.04 12.26 -12.28
CA LYS A 161 21.18 10.84 -11.96
C LYS A 161 19.83 10.28 -11.53
N ARG A 162 19.61 9.00 -11.78
CA ARG A 162 18.40 8.29 -11.37
C ARG A 162 18.76 6.88 -10.90
N PHE A 163 18.40 6.57 -9.67
CA PHE A 163 18.55 5.28 -9.04
C PHE A 163 17.18 4.61 -8.89
N LYS A 164 17.17 3.28 -8.97
CA LYS A 164 15.97 2.45 -8.82
C LYS A 164 16.29 1.38 -7.77
N LEU A 165 15.52 1.37 -6.69
CA LEU A 165 15.64 0.38 -5.62
C LEU A 165 14.35 -0.45 -5.60
N SER A 166 14.48 -1.75 -5.85
CA SER A 166 13.35 -2.68 -5.89
C SER A 166 13.28 -3.50 -4.62
N GLY A 167 12.12 -3.53 -3.98
CA GLY A 167 11.89 -4.24 -2.71
C GLY A 167 12.30 -3.42 -1.49
N ALA A 168 12.06 -4.00 -0.30
CA ALA A 168 12.46 -3.42 0.98
C ALA A 168 13.98 -3.63 1.17
N GLN A 169 14.76 -2.77 0.52
CA GLN A 169 16.22 -2.77 0.63
C GLN A 169 16.66 -2.32 2.04
N PRO A 170 17.83 -2.78 2.51
CA PRO A 170 18.35 -2.35 3.81
C PRO A 170 18.73 -0.86 3.77
N PRO A 171 18.74 -0.15 4.92
CA PRO A 171 19.04 1.29 4.99
C PRO A 171 20.35 1.68 4.30
N GLU A 172 21.37 0.84 4.36
CA GLU A 172 22.68 1.07 3.75
C GLU A 172 22.60 1.26 2.23
N ALA A 173 21.70 0.54 1.55
CA ALA A 173 21.50 0.70 0.12
C ALA A 173 20.89 2.06 -0.24
N PHE A 174 20.11 2.66 0.66
CA PHE A 174 19.61 4.02 0.49
C PHE A 174 20.70 5.05 0.79
N LEU A 175 21.51 4.83 1.83
CA LEU A 175 22.65 5.69 2.16
C LEU A 175 23.64 5.78 0.99
N GLU A 176 24.02 4.65 0.39
CA GLU A 176 24.89 4.64 -0.80
C GLU A 176 24.31 5.49 -1.94
N VAL A 177 22.99 5.41 -2.17
CA VAL A 177 22.31 6.23 -3.20
C VAL A 177 22.34 7.71 -2.84
N PHE A 178 22.16 8.07 -1.57
CA PHE A 178 22.18 9.46 -1.13
C PHE A 178 23.59 10.06 -1.20
N GLU A 179 24.62 9.30 -0.81
CA GLU A 179 26.03 9.67 -0.96
C GLU A 179 26.38 9.90 -2.44
N ASP A 180 25.94 9.03 -3.34
CA ASP A 180 26.16 9.15 -4.79
C ASP A 180 25.49 10.40 -5.40
N LEU A 181 24.42 10.87 -4.75
CA LEU A 181 23.71 12.10 -5.10
C LEU A 181 24.31 13.34 -4.41
N GLY A 182 25.31 13.16 -3.54
CA GLY A 182 25.94 14.24 -2.77
C GLY A 182 25.01 14.84 -1.71
N ILE A 183 24.07 14.05 -1.19
CA ILE A 183 23.24 14.40 -0.05
C ILE A 183 24.01 13.96 1.19
N GLU A 184 24.58 14.91 1.92
CA GLU A 184 25.21 14.70 3.23
C GLU A 184 24.17 14.86 4.36
N GLU A 185 24.43 14.27 5.53
CA GLU A 185 23.58 14.30 6.74
C GLU A 185 23.21 15.72 7.21
#